data_AF-A0A841ET88-F1
#
_entry.id   AF-A0A841ET88-F1
#
_cell.length_a   1.000
_cell.length_b   1.000
_cell.length_c   1.000
_cell.angle_alpha   90.00
_cell.angle_beta   90.00
_cell.angle_gamma   90.00
#
_symmetry.space_group_name_H-M   'P 1'
#
loop_
_entity.id
_entity.type
_entity.pdbx_description
1 polymer ?
#
loop_
_entity_poly.entity_id
_entity_poly.type
_entity_poly.pdbx_seq_one_letter_code
_entity_poly.pdbx_strand_id
1 'polypeptide(L)'
;MKRTFISSTVAVALMFSLGTTVFADEVKSSNVNVSNSVQKIQDPQILKEIKELDANNLEKIAEVLDGIEINEENPVTRHEFADGSAIEVSINVTPSLTAQKRVSGEISPFLAAGEYTASVTMKGESVVTGGNMWVYTLNQKYKTNGTKITWNEGSPYGTFDKVWYSLWGIDSETLSVTSNPGYPDGIWATGTVKLSWDIWEGNNIQPINIKLTLSIKGDGTYTGYTAWL
;
A
#
# COMPACT_ATOMS: atom_id res chain seq x y z
N MET A 1 -1.87 54.74 -39.67
CA MET A 1 -1.27 54.14 -40.89
C MET A 1 -0.09 53.27 -40.47
N LYS A 2 -0.07 52.02 -40.97
CA LYS A 2 1.07 51.14 -41.30
C LYS A 2 2.25 50.96 -40.30
N ARG A 3 2.41 49.67 -39.93
CA ARG A 3 3.63 48.85 -39.72
C ARG A 3 4.94 49.51 -40.23
N THR A 4 6.14 49.29 -39.68
CA THR A 4 6.89 48.02 -39.46
C THR A 4 8.30 48.39 -38.95
N PHE A 5 8.97 47.53 -38.17
CA PHE A 5 10.45 47.43 -38.15
C PHE A 5 10.92 46.00 -37.80
N ILE A 6 11.33 45.28 -38.86
CA ILE A 6 12.53 44.44 -39.12
C ILE A 6 13.67 44.67 -38.09
N SER A 7 14.58 43.77 -37.66
CA SER A 7 14.96 42.35 -37.89
C SER A 7 16.11 41.95 -36.93
N SER A 8 16.25 40.64 -36.66
CA SER A 8 17.46 39.80 -36.43
C SER A 8 18.72 40.31 -35.72
N THR A 9 19.25 39.54 -34.74
CA THR A 9 20.55 38.78 -34.78
C THR A 9 20.80 38.08 -33.41
N VAL A 10 21.00 36.75 -33.39
CA VAL A 10 22.27 35.98 -33.24
C VAL A 10 22.78 35.78 -31.81
N ALA A 11 23.12 34.52 -31.52
CA ALA A 11 23.52 33.90 -30.26
C ALA A 11 24.85 34.36 -29.67
N VAL A 12 25.01 34.21 -28.34
CA VAL A 12 26.31 33.98 -27.70
C VAL A 12 26.14 32.98 -26.55
N ALA A 13 26.83 31.85 -26.65
CA ALA A 13 27.07 30.92 -25.57
C ALA A 13 28.17 31.47 -24.65
N LEU A 14 28.03 31.28 -23.34
CA LEU A 14 29.09 31.49 -22.36
C LEU A 14 29.25 30.21 -21.54
N MET A 15 30.30 29.45 -21.86
CA MET A 15 30.93 28.48 -20.95
C MET A 15 32.11 29.16 -20.27
N PHE A 16 32.17 29.06 -18.94
CA PHE A 16 33.36 29.01 -18.08
C PHE A 16 32.83 28.61 -16.68
N SER A 17 33.46 27.83 -15.82
CA SER A 17 34.52 26.82 -15.89
C SER A 17 34.58 26.20 -14.49
N LEU A 18 35.06 24.97 -14.41
CA LEU A 18 35.32 24.13 -13.24
C LEU A 18 35.88 24.85 -12.00
N GLY A 19 35.35 24.48 -10.84
CA GLY A 19 35.99 24.62 -9.54
C GLY A 19 35.67 23.37 -8.69
N THR A 20 36.61 22.43 -8.65
CA THR A 20 36.59 21.24 -7.79
C THR A 20 37.11 21.56 -6.40
N THR A 21 36.43 21.11 -5.35
CA THR A 21 37.10 20.54 -4.18
C THR A 21 36.27 19.39 -3.62
N VAL A 22 36.97 18.27 -3.46
CA VAL A 22 36.54 16.99 -2.93
C VAL A 22 36.72 17.02 -1.42
N PHE A 23 35.69 16.59 -0.67
CA PHE A 23 35.82 15.70 0.50
C PHE A 23 34.48 14.96 0.63
N ALA A 24 34.37 13.82 -0.05
CA ALA A 24 33.43 12.77 0.32
C ALA A 24 34.27 11.71 1.01
N ASP A 25 34.07 11.55 2.32
CA ASP A 25 34.54 10.37 3.03
C ASP A 25 33.91 9.13 2.37
N GLU A 26 34.76 8.14 2.13
CA GLU A 26 34.37 6.82 1.65
C GLU A 26 33.43 6.15 2.66
N VAL A 27 32.12 6.32 2.47
CA VAL A 27 31.20 5.24 2.80
C VAL A 27 31.21 4.32 1.59
N LYS A 28 31.82 3.15 1.76
CA LYS A 28 31.69 2.00 0.85
C LYS A 28 30.23 1.84 0.47
N SER A 29 29.86 2.40 -0.68
CA SER A 29 28.63 2.07 -1.36
C SER A 29 28.82 0.66 -1.88
N SER A 30 28.37 -0.31 -1.09
CA SER A 30 28.00 -1.60 -1.62
C SER A 30 26.93 -1.31 -2.68
N ASN A 31 27.34 -1.33 -3.95
CA ASN A 31 26.46 -1.43 -5.09
C ASN A 31 25.57 -2.66 -4.88
N VAL A 32 24.45 -2.50 -4.17
CA VAL A 32 23.31 -3.39 -4.32
C VAL A 32 22.67 -2.96 -5.62
N ASN A 33 23.13 -3.63 -6.67
CA ASN A 33 22.55 -3.56 -7.99
C ASN A 33 21.13 -4.13 -7.88
N VAL A 34 20.15 -3.30 -7.50
CA VAL A 34 18.72 -3.67 -7.58
C VAL A 34 18.29 -3.58 -9.04
N SER A 35 18.92 -4.40 -9.88
CA SER A 35 18.17 -5.01 -10.96
C SER A 35 17.25 -6.01 -10.28
N ASN A 36 16.05 -5.57 -9.90
CA ASN A 36 14.94 -6.50 -9.73
C ASN A 36 14.60 -7.05 -11.11
N SER A 37 15.47 -7.93 -11.63
CA SER A 37 15.00 -8.98 -12.50
C SER A 37 13.97 -9.72 -11.68
N VAL A 38 12.70 -9.47 -11.94
CA VAL A 38 11.64 -10.43 -11.62
C VAL A 38 12.09 -11.70 -12.34
N GLN A 39 12.85 -12.55 -11.65
CA GLN A 39 13.18 -13.85 -12.19
C GLN A 39 11.83 -14.50 -12.44
N LYS A 40 11.51 -14.73 -13.71
CA LYS A 40 10.40 -15.57 -14.06
C LYS A 40 10.79 -16.97 -13.60
N ILE A 41 10.46 -17.29 -12.34
CA ILE A 41 10.39 -18.64 -11.78
C ILE A 41 9.48 -19.48 -12.67
N GLN A 42 10.04 -20.03 -13.75
CA GLN A 42 9.34 -20.96 -14.65
C GLN A 42 9.55 -22.41 -14.25
N ASP A 43 10.31 -22.66 -13.18
CA ASP A 43 10.53 -24.01 -12.67
C ASP A 43 9.23 -24.59 -12.09
N PRO A 44 8.68 -25.66 -12.69
CA PRO A 44 7.45 -26.30 -12.20
C PRO A 44 7.57 -26.80 -10.76
N GLN A 45 8.77 -27.16 -10.31
CA GLN A 45 8.97 -27.62 -8.93
C GLN A 45 8.78 -26.48 -7.93
N ILE A 46 9.33 -25.30 -8.22
CA ILE A 46 9.17 -24.11 -7.36
C ILE A 46 7.72 -23.65 -7.34
N LEU A 47 7.02 -23.70 -8.48
CA LEU A 47 5.58 -23.37 -8.53
C LEU A 47 4.73 -24.34 -7.70
N LYS A 48 5.12 -25.62 -7.65
CA LYS A 48 4.46 -26.61 -6.80
C LYS A 48 4.71 -26.33 -5.32
N GLU A 49 5.94 -26.00 -4.94
CA GLU A 49 6.28 -25.62 -3.55
C GLU A 49 5.49 -24.40 -3.10
N ILE A 50 5.39 -23.36 -3.94
CA ILE A 50 4.57 -22.17 -3.65
C ILE A 50 3.11 -22.56 -3.41
N LYS A 51 2.54 -23.44 -4.24
CA LYS A 51 1.14 -23.87 -4.10
C LYS A 51 0.86 -24.58 -2.77
N GLU A 52 1.86 -25.25 -2.20
CA GLU A 52 1.72 -26.01 -0.96
C GLU A 52 1.90 -25.15 0.30
N LEU A 53 2.23 -23.86 0.15
CA LEU A 53 2.40 -22.95 1.29
C LEU A 53 1.09 -22.70 2.06
N ASP A 54 1.21 -22.56 3.37
CA ASP A 54 0.15 -22.24 4.30
C ASP A 54 -0.44 -20.84 4.04
N ALA A 55 0.38 -19.88 3.61
CA ALA A 55 -0.09 -18.57 3.12
C ALA A 55 -0.85 -18.65 1.77
N ASN A 56 -1.02 -19.84 1.20
CA ASN A 56 -1.99 -20.12 0.14
C ASN A 56 -3.18 -20.97 0.63
N ASN A 57 -3.11 -21.59 1.81
CA ASN A 57 -4.19 -22.40 2.35
C ASN A 57 -5.33 -21.53 2.91
N LEU A 58 -6.53 -21.68 2.36
CA LEU A 58 -7.71 -20.88 2.74
C LEU A 58 -8.05 -20.99 4.23
N GLU A 59 -8.06 -22.20 4.78
CA GLU A 59 -8.47 -22.43 6.18
C GLU A 59 -7.48 -21.77 7.14
N LYS A 60 -6.18 -21.95 6.88
CA LYS A 60 -5.12 -21.34 7.69
C LYS A 60 -5.10 -19.82 7.61
N ILE A 61 -5.36 -19.26 6.42
CA ILE A 61 -5.48 -17.81 6.26
C ILE A 61 -6.72 -17.30 7.03
N ALA A 62 -7.86 -17.98 6.93
CA ALA A 62 -9.09 -17.60 7.62
C ALA A 62 -8.91 -17.60 9.15
N GLU A 63 -8.24 -18.62 9.71
CA GLU A 63 -7.91 -18.70 11.14
C GLU A 63 -7.08 -17.51 11.64
N VAL A 64 -6.18 -16.99 10.81
CA VAL A 64 -5.31 -15.87 11.16
C VAL A 64 -6.02 -14.53 11.00
N LEU A 65 -6.88 -14.39 10.00
CA LEU A 65 -7.51 -13.10 9.66
C LEU A 65 -8.69 -12.73 10.55
N ASP A 66 -9.24 -13.66 11.34
CA ASP A 66 -10.37 -13.34 12.19
C ASP A 66 -9.95 -12.46 13.38
N GLY A 67 -10.31 -11.18 13.33
CA GLY A 67 -10.14 -10.26 14.46
C GLY A 67 -8.76 -9.63 14.63
N ILE A 68 -7.89 -9.63 13.61
CA ILE A 68 -6.65 -8.83 13.68
C ILE A 68 -7.03 -7.35 13.78
N GLU A 69 -6.53 -6.70 14.81
CA GLU A 69 -6.59 -5.25 14.99
C GLU A 69 -5.17 -4.66 14.89
N ILE A 70 -5.02 -3.61 14.09
CA ILE A 70 -3.79 -2.83 13.95
C ILE A 70 -4.08 -1.35 14.09
N ASN A 71 -3.18 -0.62 14.73
CA ASN A 71 -3.37 0.80 15.03
C ASN A 71 -2.02 1.53 14.96
N GLU A 72 -2.00 2.82 15.25
CA GLU A 72 -0.77 3.63 15.17
C GLU A 72 0.36 3.15 16.09
N GLU A 73 0.04 2.55 17.24
CA GLU A 73 1.04 2.02 18.17
C GLU A 73 1.59 0.66 17.70
N ASN A 74 0.74 -0.13 17.05
CA ASN A 74 1.08 -1.44 16.46
C ASN A 74 0.65 -1.47 14.99
N PRO A 75 1.38 -0.77 14.09
CA PRO A 75 0.94 -0.52 12.73
C PRO A 75 1.08 -1.73 11.81
N VAL A 76 1.74 -2.79 12.27
CA VAL A 76 1.99 -4.02 11.52
C VAL A 76 1.78 -5.21 12.43
N THR A 77 0.96 -6.16 11.99
CA THR A 77 0.84 -7.50 12.60
C THR A 77 1.23 -8.54 11.56
N ARG A 78 2.15 -9.43 11.91
CA ARG A 78 2.64 -10.50 11.03
C ARG A 78 2.47 -11.85 11.72
N HIS A 79 1.83 -12.79 11.05
CA HIS A 79 1.73 -14.18 11.45
C HIS A 79 2.58 -15.04 10.51
N GLU A 80 3.56 -15.74 11.07
CA GLU A 80 4.37 -16.70 10.35
C GLU A 80 3.85 -18.12 10.60
N PHE A 81 3.58 -18.84 9.52
CA PHE A 81 3.16 -20.24 9.57
C PHE A 81 4.35 -21.17 9.79
N ALA A 82 4.06 -22.44 10.10
CA ALA A 82 5.09 -23.45 10.37
C ALA A 82 5.99 -23.75 9.16
N ASP A 83 5.49 -23.50 7.95
CA ASP A 83 6.25 -23.64 6.70
C ASP A 83 7.12 -22.41 6.37
N GLY A 84 7.08 -21.36 7.21
CA GLY A 84 7.83 -20.11 7.05
C GLY A 84 7.16 -19.07 6.16
N SER A 85 6.05 -19.40 5.50
CA SER A 85 5.21 -18.41 4.80
C SER A 85 4.48 -17.53 5.81
N ALA A 86 3.94 -16.38 5.39
CA ALA A 86 3.31 -15.45 6.33
C ALA A 86 2.12 -14.68 5.76
N ILE A 87 1.24 -14.26 6.66
CA ILE A 87 0.25 -13.20 6.43
C ILE A 87 0.66 -11.98 7.25
N GLU A 88 0.70 -10.82 6.60
CA GLU A 88 0.93 -9.55 7.29
C GLU A 88 -0.21 -8.60 6.97
N VAL A 89 -0.67 -7.91 8.02
CA VAL A 89 -1.64 -6.81 7.92
C VAL A 89 -0.96 -5.55 8.44
N SER A 90 -1.07 -4.46 7.70
CA SER A 90 -0.49 -3.17 8.07
C SER A 90 -1.43 -2.01 7.81
N ILE A 91 -1.23 -0.92 8.55
CA ILE A 91 -1.98 0.32 8.43
C ILE A 91 -1.02 1.47 8.21
N ASN A 92 -1.40 2.38 7.32
CA ASN A 92 -0.55 3.50 6.96
C ASN A 92 -1.38 4.72 6.58
N VAL A 93 -0.86 5.91 6.88
CA VAL A 93 -1.42 7.19 6.46
C VAL A 93 -0.36 7.98 5.71
N THR A 94 -0.69 8.36 4.48
CA THR A 94 0.20 9.16 3.63
C THR A 94 -0.42 10.51 3.35
N PRO A 95 0.30 11.63 3.60
CA PRO A 95 -0.16 12.94 3.16
C PRO A 95 -0.13 12.99 1.64
N SER A 96 -1.16 13.59 1.04
CA SER A 96 -1.14 13.90 -0.39
C SER A 96 0.00 14.88 -0.68
N LEU A 97 0.60 14.82 -1.88
CA LEU A 97 1.73 15.69 -2.27
C LEU A 97 1.42 17.20 -2.11
N THR A 98 0.15 17.59 -2.16
CA THR A 98 -0.33 18.95 -1.89
C THR A 98 -0.23 19.38 -0.42
N ALA A 99 -0.19 18.45 0.53
CA ALA A 99 -0.02 18.70 1.97
C ALA A 99 1.46 18.81 2.39
N GLN A 100 2.41 18.42 1.55
CA GLN A 100 3.87 18.54 1.81
C GLN A 100 4.41 19.98 1.76
N LYS A 101 3.55 20.99 1.69
CA LYS A 101 3.98 22.40 1.67
C LYS A 101 4.35 22.88 3.08
N ARG A 102 5.54 22.47 3.51
CA ARG A 102 6.44 23.03 4.55
C ARG A 102 5.77 23.78 5.71
N VAL A 103 5.64 23.10 6.85
CA VAL A 103 5.87 23.72 8.15
C VAL A 103 7.15 23.11 8.71
N SER A 104 8.04 23.99 9.14
CA SER A 104 9.38 23.73 9.66
C SER A 104 9.40 22.71 10.80
N GLY A 105 10.19 21.64 10.62
CA GLY A 105 11.08 21.11 11.66
C GLY A 105 10.50 20.27 12.81
N GLU A 106 9.19 20.25 13.04
CA GLU A 106 8.61 19.46 14.13
C GLU A 106 7.56 18.48 13.59
N ILE A 107 7.83 17.18 13.76
CA ILE A 107 6.85 16.11 13.57
C ILE A 107 5.92 16.18 14.78
N SER A 108 4.84 16.96 14.66
CA SER A 108 3.75 16.93 15.64
C SER A 108 3.03 15.58 15.55
N PRO A 109 2.63 14.97 16.68
CA PRO A 109 1.82 13.75 16.69
C PRO A 109 0.40 13.97 16.14
N PHE A 110 0.00 15.23 15.90
CA PHE A 110 -1.29 15.57 15.29
C PHE A 110 -1.15 15.71 13.78
N LEU A 111 -2.08 15.09 13.03
CA LEU A 111 -2.18 15.29 11.58
C LEU A 111 -2.30 16.79 11.30
N ALA A 112 -1.39 17.33 10.51
CA ALA A 112 -1.49 18.72 10.06
C ALA A 112 -2.76 18.92 9.22
N ALA A 113 -3.23 20.16 9.11
CA ALA A 113 -4.32 20.45 8.18
C ALA A 113 -3.90 20.06 6.75
N GLY A 114 -4.71 19.24 6.08
CA GLY A 114 -4.32 18.69 4.78
C GLY A 114 -5.19 17.55 4.30
N GLU A 115 -4.81 17.05 3.12
CA GLU A 115 -5.40 15.86 2.51
C GLU A 115 -4.50 14.66 2.77
N TYR A 116 -5.12 13.54 3.12
CA TYR A 116 -4.47 12.30 3.50
C TYR A 116 -5.15 11.11 2.83
N THR A 117 -4.36 10.06 2.62
CA THR A 117 -4.86 8.73 2.26
C THR A 117 -4.50 7.77 3.38
N ALA A 118 -5.51 7.31 4.11
CA ALA A 118 -5.37 6.21 5.05
C ALA A 118 -5.58 4.88 4.31
N SER A 119 -4.84 3.85 4.71
CA SER A 119 -4.84 2.56 4.05
C SER A 119 -4.68 1.42 5.04
N VAL A 120 -5.44 0.35 4.85
CA VAL A 120 -5.21 -0.93 5.51
C VAL A 120 -4.84 -1.95 4.43
N THR A 121 -3.70 -2.60 4.62
CA THR A 121 -3.09 -3.52 3.65
C THR A 121 -2.97 -4.89 4.25
N MET A 122 -3.24 -5.90 3.45
CA MET A 122 -3.02 -7.30 3.78
C MET A 122 -2.22 -7.94 2.65
N LYS A 123 -1.23 -8.76 2.99
CA LYS A 123 -0.37 -9.44 2.02
C LYS A 123 -0.06 -10.87 2.44
N GLY A 124 0.09 -11.75 1.46
CA GLY A 124 0.63 -13.09 1.62
C GLY A 124 2.09 -13.15 1.19
N GLU A 125 2.97 -13.63 2.06
CA GLU A 125 4.42 -13.74 1.83
C GLU A 125 4.81 -15.18 1.55
N SER A 126 5.73 -15.36 0.59
CA SER A 126 6.31 -16.66 0.25
C SER A 126 7.74 -16.74 0.78
N VAL A 127 8.00 -17.75 1.61
CA VAL A 127 9.36 -18.07 2.07
C VAL A 127 10.26 -18.53 0.92
N VAL A 128 9.67 -19.20 -0.08
CA VAL A 128 10.38 -19.76 -1.24
C VAL A 128 10.98 -18.66 -2.11
N THR A 129 10.28 -17.53 -2.22
CA THR A 129 10.67 -16.41 -3.10
C THR A 129 11.14 -15.18 -2.34
N GLY A 130 10.95 -15.14 -1.01
CA GLY A 130 11.33 -14.01 -0.16
C GLY A 130 10.50 -12.74 -0.41
N GLY A 131 9.33 -12.85 -1.05
CA GLY A 131 8.52 -11.70 -1.43
C GLY A 131 7.01 -11.96 -1.34
N ASN A 132 6.23 -10.92 -1.62
CA ASN A 132 4.78 -10.97 -1.56
C ASN A 132 4.22 -11.73 -2.76
N MET A 133 3.40 -12.74 -2.51
CA MET A 133 2.61 -13.40 -3.54
C MET A 133 1.45 -12.51 -3.99
N TRP A 134 0.80 -11.84 -3.06
CA TRP A 134 -0.31 -10.92 -3.34
C TRP A 134 -0.37 -9.86 -2.25
N VAL A 135 -0.94 -8.72 -2.61
CA VAL A 135 -1.17 -7.58 -1.73
C VAL A 135 -2.54 -7.00 -2.07
N TYR A 136 -3.41 -6.87 -1.06
CA TYR A 136 -4.66 -6.16 -1.17
C TYR A 136 -4.64 -4.97 -0.21
N THR A 137 -5.00 -3.78 -0.69
CA THR A 137 -5.05 -2.56 0.11
C THR A 137 -6.38 -1.86 -0.06
N LEU A 138 -7.08 -1.62 1.04
CA LEU A 138 -8.22 -0.71 1.10
C LEU A 138 -7.74 0.71 1.41
N ASN A 139 -8.12 1.68 0.59
CA ASN A 139 -7.72 3.08 0.72
C ASN A 139 -8.93 3.99 0.97
N GLN A 140 -8.77 4.97 1.86
CA GLN A 140 -9.73 6.03 2.12
C GLN A 140 -9.04 7.39 2.10
N LYS A 141 -9.52 8.28 1.22
CA LYS A 141 -9.08 9.68 1.18
C LYS A 141 -9.93 10.55 2.10
N TYR A 142 -9.28 11.47 2.79
CA TYR A 142 -9.95 12.42 3.67
C TYR A 142 -9.14 13.71 3.82
N LYS A 143 -9.81 14.75 4.31
CA LYS A 143 -9.20 16.03 4.69
C LYS A 143 -9.45 16.29 6.16
N THR A 144 -8.45 16.84 6.83
CA THR A 144 -8.54 17.28 8.22
C THR A 144 -8.06 18.72 8.35
N ASN A 145 -8.57 19.45 9.34
CA ASN A 145 -8.01 20.73 9.76
C ASN A 145 -7.02 20.58 10.94
N GLY A 146 -6.67 19.34 11.29
CA GLY A 146 -5.83 18.96 12.42
C GLY A 146 -6.56 18.74 13.74
N THR A 147 -7.88 18.96 13.76
CA THR A 147 -8.73 18.68 14.94
C THR A 147 -9.93 17.81 14.60
N LYS A 148 -10.44 17.94 13.36
CA LYS A 148 -11.53 17.14 12.85
C LYS A 148 -11.40 16.85 11.36
N ILE A 149 -11.97 15.73 10.93
CA ILE A 149 -12.23 15.45 9.53
C ILE A 149 -13.22 16.48 9.00
N THR A 150 -12.88 17.12 7.87
CA THR A 150 -13.70 18.17 7.24
C THR A 150 -14.32 17.71 5.93
N TRP A 151 -13.79 16.63 5.35
CA TRP A 151 -14.29 16.02 4.13
C TRP A 151 -13.72 14.61 3.99
N ASN A 152 -14.45 13.72 3.35
CA ASN A 152 -13.99 12.40 2.95
C ASN A 152 -14.49 12.04 1.56
N GLU A 153 -13.71 11.24 0.84
CA GLU A 153 -14.16 10.65 -0.42
C GLU A 153 -15.34 9.72 -0.11
N GLY A 154 -16.42 9.84 -0.87
CA GLY A 154 -17.65 9.06 -0.67
C GLY A 154 -17.54 7.60 -1.09
N SER A 155 -16.46 7.25 -1.78
CA SER A 155 -16.17 5.88 -2.23
C SER A 155 -14.72 5.54 -1.89
N PRO A 156 -14.46 4.51 -1.08
CA PRO A 156 -13.10 4.05 -0.91
C PRO A 156 -12.68 3.32 -2.19
N TYR A 157 -11.39 2.98 -2.29
CA TYR A 157 -10.89 2.19 -3.41
C TYR A 157 -9.93 1.10 -2.93
N GLY A 158 -10.06 -0.08 -3.51
CA GLY A 158 -9.12 -1.17 -3.34
C GLY A 158 -8.02 -1.12 -4.39
N THR A 159 -6.84 -1.62 -4.03
CA THR A 159 -5.79 -1.98 -4.98
C THR A 159 -5.37 -3.41 -4.71
N PHE A 160 -5.16 -4.17 -5.79
CA PHE A 160 -4.70 -5.55 -5.70
C PHE A 160 -3.52 -5.76 -6.63
N ASP A 161 -2.39 -6.10 -6.04
CA ASP A 161 -1.16 -6.39 -6.73
C ASP A 161 -0.77 -7.84 -6.50
N LYS A 162 -0.35 -8.52 -7.55
CA LYS A 162 0.15 -9.89 -7.47
C LYS A 162 1.38 -10.07 -8.32
N VAL A 163 2.30 -10.92 -7.87
CA VAL A 163 3.39 -11.39 -8.73
C VAL A 163 2.82 -12.33 -9.79
N TRP A 164 3.50 -12.43 -10.93
CA TRP A 164 3.00 -13.16 -12.10
C TRP A 164 2.77 -14.67 -11.85
N TYR A 165 3.46 -15.25 -10.87
CA TYR A 165 3.30 -16.65 -10.43
C TYR A 165 2.32 -16.82 -9.28
N SER A 166 1.73 -15.72 -8.80
CA SER A 166 0.73 -15.77 -7.74
C SER A 166 -0.52 -16.44 -8.25
N LEU A 167 -1.00 -17.38 -7.45
CA LEU A 167 -2.25 -18.10 -7.73
C LEU A 167 -3.47 -17.28 -7.32
N TRP A 168 -3.33 -16.14 -6.66
CA TRP A 168 -4.51 -15.41 -6.16
C TRP A 168 -5.11 -14.46 -7.20
N GLY A 169 -6.43 -14.33 -7.19
CA GLY A 169 -7.18 -13.36 -7.97
C GLY A 169 -8.31 -12.76 -7.15
N ILE A 170 -8.83 -11.61 -7.59
CA ILE A 170 -10.08 -11.04 -7.09
C ILE A 170 -11.22 -11.49 -8.00
N ASP A 171 -12.18 -12.22 -7.45
CA ASP A 171 -13.43 -12.53 -8.13
C ASP A 171 -14.39 -11.34 -8.12
N SER A 172 -14.48 -10.68 -6.97
CA SER A 172 -15.37 -9.54 -6.74
C SER A 172 -14.92 -8.71 -5.55
N GLU A 173 -15.28 -7.42 -5.56
CA GLU A 173 -15.00 -6.50 -4.48
C GLU A 173 -16.24 -5.63 -4.20
N THR A 174 -16.56 -5.44 -2.91
CA THR A 174 -17.59 -4.52 -2.45
C THR A 174 -16.96 -3.52 -1.50
N LEU A 175 -17.08 -2.24 -1.83
CA LEU A 175 -16.50 -1.13 -1.09
C LEU A 175 -17.61 -0.24 -0.53
N SER A 176 -17.46 0.24 0.70
CA SER A 176 -18.39 1.20 1.27
C SER A 176 -17.74 2.13 2.29
N VAL A 177 -18.31 3.33 2.42
CA VAL A 177 -17.99 4.29 3.48
C VAL A 177 -19.25 4.63 4.25
N THR A 178 -19.13 4.71 5.57
CA THR A 178 -20.18 5.23 6.46
C THR A 178 -19.55 6.11 7.55
N SER A 179 -20.39 6.85 8.27
CA SER A 179 -19.98 7.51 9.51
C SER A 179 -19.55 6.46 10.53
N ASN A 180 -18.47 6.76 11.27
CA ASN A 180 -17.99 5.90 12.34
C ASN A 180 -18.93 6.03 13.56
N PRO A 181 -19.68 4.98 13.94
CA PRO A 181 -20.69 5.06 14.98
C PRO A 181 -20.10 5.24 16.39
N GLY A 182 -18.79 5.02 16.57
CA GLY A 182 -18.09 5.25 17.84
C GLY A 182 -17.46 6.63 17.98
N TYR A 183 -17.31 7.39 16.89
CA TYR A 183 -16.53 8.62 16.88
C TYR A 183 -17.24 9.72 16.08
N PRO A 184 -17.64 10.83 16.73
CA PRO A 184 -18.17 12.01 16.04
C PRO A 184 -17.23 12.44 14.90
N ASP A 185 -17.80 12.76 13.74
CA ASP A 185 -17.08 13.14 12.52
C ASP A 185 -16.08 12.08 11.97
N GLY A 186 -16.10 10.85 12.50
CA GLY A 186 -15.24 9.77 12.04
C GLY A 186 -15.78 9.06 10.78
N ILE A 187 -14.88 8.33 10.12
CA ILE A 187 -15.14 7.55 8.90
C ILE A 187 -14.93 6.06 9.20
N TRP A 188 -15.85 5.21 8.72
CA TRP A 188 -15.63 3.78 8.55
C TRP A 188 -15.65 3.43 7.07
N ALA A 189 -14.48 3.11 6.53
CA ALA A 189 -14.33 2.55 5.20
C ALA A 189 -14.22 1.02 5.32
N THR A 190 -14.94 0.29 4.47
CA THR A 190 -14.89 -1.17 4.43
C THR A 190 -14.65 -1.65 3.01
N GLY A 191 -13.86 -2.71 2.89
CA GLY A 191 -13.64 -3.44 1.65
C GLY A 191 -13.85 -4.92 1.91
N THR A 192 -14.85 -5.49 1.27
CA THR A 192 -15.08 -6.93 1.25
C THR A 192 -14.62 -7.46 -0.10
N VAL A 193 -13.57 -8.26 -0.08
CA VAL A 193 -12.97 -8.85 -1.27
C VAL A 193 -13.19 -10.36 -1.24
N LYS A 194 -13.61 -10.90 -2.39
CA LYS A 194 -13.67 -12.34 -2.63
C LYS A 194 -12.42 -12.73 -3.40
N LEU A 195 -11.49 -13.40 -2.74
CA LEU A 195 -10.26 -13.89 -3.33
C LEU A 195 -10.39 -15.36 -3.70
N SER A 196 -9.82 -15.73 -4.84
CA SER A 196 -9.85 -17.10 -5.34
C SER A 196 -8.48 -17.51 -5.87
N TRP A 197 -8.23 -18.83 -5.87
CA TRP A 197 -7.09 -19.39 -6.59
C TRP A 197 -7.39 -19.44 -8.09
N ASP A 198 -6.72 -18.60 -8.84
CA ASP A 198 -6.65 -18.50 -10.30
C ASP A 198 -5.85 -19.69 -10.88
N ILE A 199 -6.35 -20.93 -10.72
CA ILE A 199 -5.78 -22.11 -11.40
C ILE A 199 -6.69 -22.52 -12.56
N TRP A 200 -6.12 -22.57 -13.76
CA TRP A 200 -6.80 -22.85 -15.02
C TRP A 200 -7.30 -24.32 -15.18
N GLU A 201 -7.02 -25.23 -14.24
CA GLU A 201 -7.26 -26.69 -14.46
C GLU A 201 -7.78 -27.50 -13.25
N GLY A 202 -8.43 -26.88 -12.25
CA GLY A 202 -8.91 -27.62 -11.06
C GLY A 202 -10.32 -27.26 -10.61
N ASN A 203 -11.27 -28.19 -10.80
CA ASN A 203 -12.65 -28.10 -10.28
C ASN A 203 -12.66 -28.22 -8.74
N ASN A 204 -12.35 -27.15 -8.03
CA ASN A 204 -12.83 -26.76 -6.69
C ASN A 204 -11.97 -25.61 -6.17
N ILE A 205 -12.12 -24.44 -6.80
CA ILE A 205 -11.59 -23.21 -6.24
C ILE A 205 -12.58 -22.76 -5.18
N GLN A 206 -12.29 -23.02 -3.90
CA GLN A 206 -13.06 -22.42 -2.82
C GLN A 206 -12.56 -20.98 -2.63
N PRO A 207 -13.44 -19.98 -2.81
CA PRO A 207 -13.06 -18.60 -2.59
C PRO A 207 -13.02 -18.28 -1.09
N ILE A 208 -12.10 -17.41 -0.69
CA ILE A 208 -12.10 -16.80 0.64
C ILE A 208 -12.72 -15.41 0.54
N ASN A 209 -13.66 -15.11 1.43
CA ASN A 209 -14.16 -13.75 1.59
C ASN A 209 -13.40 -13.09 2.74
N ILE A 210 -12.79 -11.95 2.45
CA ILE A 210 -12.02 -11.20 3.43
C ILE A 210 -12.62 -9.81 3.53
N LYS A 211 -12.86 -9.36 4.76
CA LYS A 211 -13.27 -8.00 5.06
C LYS A 211 -12.11 -7.25 5.68
N LEU A 212 -11.68 -6.18 5.02
CA LEU A 212 -10.86 -5.14 5.61
C LEU A 212 -11.75 -3.98 6.06
N THR A 213 -11.52 -3.49 7.26
CA THR A 213 -12.17 -2.28 7.78
C THR A 213 -11.11 -1.28 8.21
N LEU A 214 -11.28 -0.04 7.77
CA LEU A 214 -10.46 1.09 8.16
C LEU A 214 -11.34 2.10 8.92
N SER A 215 -10.99 2.29 10.19
CA SER A 215 -11.62 3.21 11.12
C SER A 215 -10.76 4.43 11.27
N ILE A 216 -11.27 5.59 10.83
CA ILE A 216 -10.62 6.88 11.02
C ILE A 216 -11.48 7.65 12.02
N LYS A 217 -10.94 7.96 13.18
CA LYS A 217 -11.64 8.72 14.23
C LYS A 217 -11.69 10.19 13.84
N GLY A 218 -12.60 10.96 14.46
CA GLY A 218 -12.78 12.38 14.16
C GLY A 218 -11.48 13.18 14.29
N ASP A 219 -10.64 12.87 15.27
CA ASP A 219 -9.33 13.51 15.50
C ASP A 219 -8.25 13.13 14.47
N GLY A 220 -8.56 12.20 13.56
CA GLY A 220 -7.68 11.72 12.51
C GLY A 220 -6.87 10.48 12.89
N THR A 221 -6.98 9.98 14.12
CA THR A 221 -6.35 8.70 14.49
C THR A 221 -7.04 7.53 13.80
N TYR A 222 -6.34 6.41 13.65
CA TYR A 222 -6.85 5.33 12.81
C TYR A 222 -6.58 3.91 13.34
N THR A 223 -7.44 2.99 12.91
CA THR A 223 -7.38 1.57 13.27
C THR A 223 -7.87 0.72 12.10
N GLY A 224 -7.15 -0.37 11.83
CA GLY A 224 -7.47 -1.35 10.80
C GLY A 224 -7.93 -2.65 11.44
N TYR A 225 -8.91 -3.29 10.82
CA TYR A 225 -9.42 -4.59 11.24
C TYR A 225 -9.51 -5.55 10.05
N THR A 226 -9.27 -6.82 10.33
CA THR A 226 -9.58 -7.91 9.39
C THR A 226 -10.65 -8.84 9.96
N ALA A 227 -11.46 -9.41 9.08
CA ALA A 227 -12.38 -10.49 9.43
C ALA A 227 -12.58 -11.43 8.24
N TRP A 228 -12.80 -12.70 8.55
CA TRP A 228 -13.31 -13.69 7.59
C TRP A 228 -14.85 -13.65 7.54
N LEU A 229 -15.45 -13.96 6.39
CA LEU A 229 -16.91 -13.87 6.15
C LEU A 229 -17.52 -15.16 5.58
#